data_AF-A0A363U849-F1
#
_entry.id   AF-A0A363U849-F1
#
_cell.length_a   1.000
_cell.length_b   1.000
_cell.length_c   1.000
_cell.angle_alpha   90.00
_cell.angle_beta   90.00
_cell.angle_gamma   90.00
#
_symmetry.space_group_name_H-M   'P 1'
#
loop_
_entity.id
_entity.type
_entity.pdbx_description
1 polymer ?
#
loop_
_entity_poly.entity_id
_entity_poly.type
_entity_poly.pdbx_seq_one_letter_code
_entity_poly.pdbx_strand_id
1 'polypeptide(L)'
;MEISATTLRLFVRYIIQTMDDRDLLKKYEPVLRFAKSERFFPMAVEPYLDRCYLLPGGPQGAVELLMHLSDPVRTRLGKLQSGEYFLRFVNDPLIDSDIWIWWGVLSAVAAVTGWFTSGWLGVVIALVLALIAAFIIFIQASPIRLRIFPAAFAALFFLAMGVAPIWFFLRPHPYISLEVEYLVLFPIYLVALFYIFVRTMKFIFDHIVPEAPGLMLDVISNATETVARKSYFQYAEMTEGERQPVYYGRVVREQDEDRNHWTILQYHYFYAFNDWRLGANGVNHHEGDWEMVAVYLKNDVPYAMLFSQHGSGAMELWGDVRRVKDENGNETTHPIVYAALGSHANYSKPEVIRIHHLFNEGFVQRFLYWTDGLLRFLFLLFNPSQRARQIALHELTTHPATALTEETFANLRDEKDHYVVNLPMEIATGDGVRIGVDGDHEHEEVGKSTSYLKRVMSDRQVTHPPSREWKQILLSDEIKWVEYKGLWGVKSILKDESGPPGPKWDRPDQFFSIHPRVRWERPLEWLKELESKR
;
A
#
# COMPACT_ATOMS: atom_id res chain seq x y z
N MET A 1 -12.06 20.17 -51.97
CA MET A 1 -11.41 18.88 -52.28
C MET A 1 -11.58 18.04 -51.02
N GLU A 2 -12.66 17.25 -50.95
CA GLU A 2 -12.95 16.42 -49.76
C GLU A 2 -12.08 15.17 -49.80
N ILE A 3 -11.21 15.02 -48.81
CA ILE A 3 -10.45 13.79 -48.60
C ILE A 3 -11.44 12.76 -48.04
N SER A 4 -11.65 11.65 -48.77
CA SER A 4 -12.47 10.53 -48.31
C SER A 4 -11.96 9.98 -46.97
N ALA A 5 -12.88 9.61 -46.08
CA ALA A 5 -12.55 8.98 -44.79
C ALA A 5 -11.66 7.73 -44.95
N THR A 6 -11.78 7.01 -46.07
CA THR A 6 -10.94 5.86 -46.40
C THR A 6 -9.50 6.27 -46.68
N THR A 7 -9.30 7.37 -47.42
CA THR A 7 -7.97 7.92 -47.71
C THR A 7 -7.29 8.44 -46.44
N LEU A 8 -8.06 9.08 -45.55
CA LEU A 8 -7.56 9.55 -44.26
C LEU A 8 -7.12 8.36 -43.36
N ARG A 9 -7.90 7.27 -43.33
CA ARG A 9 -7.53 6.05 -42.59
C ARG A 9 -6.26 5.39 -43.12
N LEU A 10 -6.12 5.29 -44.45
CA LEU A 10 -4.91 4.72 -45.07
C LEU A 10 -3.67 5.56 -44.80
N PHE A 11 -3.81 6.89 -44.82
CA PHE A 11 -2.71 7.81 -44.54
C PHE A 11 -2.28 7.77 -43.07
N VAL A 12 -3.22 7.77 -42.13
CA VAL A 12 -2.93 7.59 -40.69
C VAL A 12 -2.25 6.25 -40.43
N ARG A 13 -2.70 5.18 -41.10
CA ARG A 13 -2.10 3.86 -41.00
C ARG A 13 -0.65 3.85 -41.48
N TYR A 14 -0.38 4.46 -42.63
CA TYR A 14 0.97 4.59 -43.16
C TYR A 14 1.89 5.34 -42.18
N ILE A 15 1.42 6.46 -41.63
CA ILE A 15 2.19 7.23 -40.63
C ILE A 15 2.55 6.35 -39.43
N ILE A 16 1.58 5.67 -38.82
CA ILE A 16 1.81 4.83 -37.63
C ILE A 16 2.79 3.69 -37.92
N GLN A 17 2.73 3.09 -39.11
CA GLN A 17 3.65 2.02 -39.51
C GLN A 17 5.09 2.51 -39.76
N THR A 18 5.28 3.80 -40.03
CA THR A 18 6.60 4.41 -40.28
C THR A 18 7.20 5.12 -39.06
N MET A 19 6.46 5.27 -37.97
CA MET A 19 6.94 5.91 -36.73
C MET A 19 7.89 4.98 -35.97
N ASP A 20 8.94 5.56 -35.40
CA ASP A 20 9.79 4.87 -34.43
C ASP A 20 9.00 4.55 -33.15
N ASP A 21 9.41 3.50 -32.43
CA ASP A 21 8.75 3.06 -31.20
C ASP A 21 8.70 4.18 -30.14
N ARG A 22 9.76 5.02 -30.07
CA ARG A 22 9.81 6.19 -29.19
C ARG A 22 8.70 7.19 -29.49
N ASP A 23 8.54 7.52 -30.76
CA ASP A 23 7.55 8.50 -31.21
C ASP A 23 6.13 7.97 -31.04
N LEU A 24 5.93 6.67 -31.26
CA LEU A 24 4.64 6.03 -31.07
C LEU A 24 4.23 6.01 -29.59
N LEU A 25 5.15 5.67 -28.70
CA LEU A 25 4.94 5.78 -27.24
C LEU A 25 4.70 7.23 -26.83
N LYS A 26 5.44 8.19 -27.39
CA LYS A 26 5.26 9.61 -27.07
C LYS A 26 3.89 10.13 -27.52
N LYS A 27 3.38 9.66 -28.67
CA LYS A 27 2.06 10.05 -29.20
C LYS A 27 0.91 9.65 -28.27
N TYR A 28 1.00 8.51 -27.60
CA TYR A 28 -0.04 8.01 -26.69
C TYR A 28 0.40 8.07 -25.22
N GLU A 29 1.35 8.96 -24.91
CA GLU A 29 1.97 9.08 -23.58
C GLU A 29 0.92 9.41 -22.51
N PRO A 30 0.77 8.60 -21.45
CA PRO A 30 -0.22 8.83 -20.41
C PRO A 30 0.13 10.03 -19.52
N VAL A 31 -0.91 10.70 -19.03
CA VAL A 31 -0.82 11.68 -17.96
C VAL A 31 -1.28 11.06 -16.66
N LEU A 32 -0.40 11.06 -15.64
CA LEU A 32 -0.71 10.51 -14.33
C LEU A 32 -1.15 11.62 -13.38
N ARG A 33 -2.25 11.37 -12.66
CA ARG A 33 -2.82 12.21 -11.61
C ARG A 33 -2.69 11.49 -10.27
N PHE A 34 -2.08 12.16 -9.30
CA PHE A 34 -1.83 11.64 -7.95
C PHE A 34 -2.68 12.37 -6.92
N ALA A 35 -2.96 11.72 -5.79
CA ALA A 35 -3.56 12.39 -4.64
C ALA A 35 -2.58 13.41 -4.02
N LYS A 36 -3.12 14.44 -3.35
CA LYS A 36 -2.28 15.49 -2.72
C LYS A 36 -1.28 14.96 -1.68
N SER A 37 -1.64 13.88 -0.98
CA SER A 37 -0.83 13.26 0.06
C SER A 37 0.09 12.13 -0.45
N GLU A 38 0.24 11.99 -1.77
CA GLU A 38 1.16 11.02 -2.36
C GLU A 38 2.61 11.34 -2.01
N ARG A 39 3.36 10.31 -1.59
CA ARG A 39 4.76 10.42 -1.18
C ARG A 39 5.72 9.95 -2.25
N PHE A 40 5.34 8.93 -3.00
CA PHE A 40 6.22 8.25 -3.94
C PHE A 40 5.74 8.51 -5.37
N PHE A 41 6.65 8.96 -6.22
CA PHE A 41 6.37 9.24 -7.62
C PHE A 41 7.25 8.35 -8.51
N PRO A 42 6.84 8.10 -9.76
CA PRO A 42 7.61 7.30 -10.69
C PRO A 42 9.03 7.81 -10.86
N MET A 43 10.01 6.92 -10.74
CA MET A 43 11.43 7.27 -10.78
C MET A 43 12.24 6.30 -11.63
N ALA A 44 13.46 6.73 -11.99
CA ALA A 44 14.44 5.82 -12.54
C ALA A 44 14.76 4.72 -11.50
N VAL A 45 14.97 3.51 -11.99
CA VAL A 45 15.35 2.33 -11.21
C VAL A 45 16.77 2.44 -10.66
N GLU A 46 17.68 3.06 -11.40
CA GLU A 46 19.10 3.11 -11.09
C GLU A 46 19.42 3.60 -9.67
N PRO A 47 18.89 4.75 -9.22
CA PRO A 47 19.24 5.25 -7.90
C PRO A 47 18.67 4.41 -6.75
N TYR A 48 17.55 3.72 -6.99
CA TYR A 48 17.01 2.76 -6.04
C TYR A 48 17.97 1.57 -5.90
N LEU A 49 18.47 1.03 -7.02
CA LEU A 49 19.45 -0.06 -7.01
C LEU A 49 20.78 0.32 -6.34
N ASP A 50 21.23 1.56 -6.50
CA ASP A 50 22.47 2.04 -5.87
C ASP A 50 22.38 2.06 -4.33
N ARG A 51 21.17 2.09 -3.76
CA ARG A 51 20.92 2.01 -2.32
C ARG A 51 20.51 0.63 -1.83
N CYS A 52 20.17 -0.29 -2.73
CA CYS A 52 19.68 -1.62 -2.35
C CYS A 52 20.81 -2.58 -1.98
N TYR A 53 20.52 -3.46 -1.02
CA TYR A 53 21.27 -4.70 -0.81
C TYR A 53 20.58 -5.85 -1.54
N LEU A 54 21.38 -6.71 -2.15
CA LEU A 54 20.91 -7.95 -2.77
C LEU A 54 21.07 -9.09 -1.75
N LEU A 55 19.94 -9.69 -1.36
CA LEU A 55 19.90 -10.74 -0.36
C LEU A 55 19.40 -12.05 -0.98
N PRO A 56 19.98 -13.20 -0.61
CA PRO A 56 19.53 -14.49 -1.09
C PRO A 56 18.24 -14.91 -0.34
N GLY A 57 17.24 -15.35 -1.10
CA GLY A 57 16.00 -15.93 -0.60
C GLY A 57 16.03 -17.45 -0.46
N GLY A 58 17.14 -18.10 -0.85
CA GLY A 58 17.31 -19.55 -0.85
C GLY A 58 18.77 -19.99 -1.01
N PRO A 59 19.05 -21.30 -0.88
CA PRO A 59 20.41 -21.84 -0.86
C PRO A 59 21.13 -21.70 -2.21
N GLN A 60 20.42 -21.76 -3.35
CA GLN A 60 21.03 -21.58 -4.66
C GLN A 60 21.43 -20.11 -4.86
N GLY A 61 20.55 -19.19 -4.45
CA GLY A 61 20.84 -17.76 -4.46
C GLY A 61 22.06 -17.40 -3.60
N ALA A 62 22.22 -18.04 -2.43
CA ALA A 62 23.35 -17.79 -1.56
C ALA A 62 24.70 -18.18 -2.20
N VAL A 63 24.76 -19.33 -2.89
CA VAL A 63 25.99 -19.80 -3.57
C VAL A 63 26.35 -18.91 -4.76
N GLU A 64 25.38 -18.56 -5.59
CA GLU A 64 25.60 -17.72 -6.77
C GLU A 64 25.95 -16.27 -6.38
N LEU A 65 25.39 -15.75 -5.27
CA LEU A 65 25.78 -14.43 -4.75
C LEU A 65 27.27 -14.36 -4.39
N LEU A 66 27.84 -15.42 -3.82
CA LEU A 66 29.26 -15.50 -3.47
C LEU A 66 30.16 -15.42 -4.72
N MET A 67 29.70 -15.92 -5.87
CA MET A 67 30.47 -15.90 -7.12
C MET A 67 30.59 -14.51 -7.74
N HIS A 68 29.72 -13.57 -7.37
CA HIS A 68 29.65 -12.23 -7.96
C HIS A 68 29.86 -11.09 -6.94
N LEU A 69 30.43 -11.38 -5.76
CA LEU A 69 30.61 -10.44 -4.64
C LEU A 69 31.32 -9.12 -4.99
N SER A 70 32.19 -9.10 -6.01
CA SER A 70 32.98 -7.92 -6.40
C SER A 70 32.23 -6.89 -7.25
N ASP A 71 31.09 -7.25 -7.86
CA ASP A 71 30.39 -6.37 -8.80
C ASP A 71 29.36 -5.48 -8.09
N PRO A 72 29.20 -4.20 -8.49
CA PRO A 72 28.09 -3.37 -8.03
C PRO A 72 26.73 -4.03 -8.31
N VAL A 73 25.74 -3.82 -7.43
CA VAL A 73 24.41 -4.48 -7.52
C VAL A 73 23.79 -4.32 -8.90
N ARG A 74 23.81 -3.10 -9.47
CA ARG A 74 23.29 -2.79 -10.81
C ARG A 74 23.86 -3.69 -11.92
N THR A 75 25.15 -4.02 -11.85
CA THR A 75 25.81 -4.86 -12.87
C THR A 75 25.65 -6.34 -12.56
N ARG A 76 25.50 -6.68 -11.27
CA ARG A 76 25.30 -8.04 -10.77
C ARG A 76 23.94 -8.60 -11.18
N LEU A 77 22.88 -7.79 -11.08
CA LEU A 77 21.50 -8.22 -11.30
C LEU A 77 21.27 -8.91 -12.65
N GLY A 78 21.87 -8.38 -13.73
CA GLY A 78 21.73 -8.97 -15.07
C GLY A 78 22.57 -10.24 -15.32
N LYS A 79 23.40 -10.65 -14.35
CA LYS A 79 24.20 -11.89 -14.43
C LYS A 79 23.53 -13.06 -13.71
N LEU A 80 22.64 -12.77 -12.77
CA LEU A 80 21.99 -13.77 -11.91
C LEU A 80 21.03 -14.63 -12.73
N GLN A 81 21.17 -15.94 -12.60
CA GLN A 81 20.31 -16.91 -13.27
C GLN A 81 19.13 -17.32 -12.39
N SER A 82 19.32 -17.36 -11.06
CA SER A 82 18.29 -17.72 -10.10
C SER A 82 17.30 -16.58 -9.81
N GLY A 83 16.06 -16.96 -9.45
CA GLY A 83 15.05 -16.05 -8.92
C GLY A 83 15.05 -15.93 -7.39
N GLU A 84 15.90 -16.68 -6.68
CA GLU A 84 15.97 -16.70 -5.21
C GLU A 84 16.68 -15.48 -4.63
N TYR A 85 16.27 -14.28 -5.03
CA TYR A 85 16.83 -13.04 -4.57
C TYR A 85 15.74 -12.03 -4.26
N PHE A 86 16.03 -11.17 -3.30
CA PHE A 86 15.23 -9.99 -3.04
C PHE A 86 16.13 -8.79 -2.79
N LEU A 87 15.66 -7.63 -3.23
CA LEU A 87 16.29 -6.35 -2.92
C LEU A 87 15.79 -5.86 -1.56
N ARG A 88 16.68 -5.28 -0.77
CA ARG A 88 16.33 -4.55 0.46
C ARG A 88 16.78 -3.11 0.33
N PHE A 89 15.84 -2.18 0.44
CA PHE A 89 16.09 -0.75 0.26
C PHE A 89 16.51 -0.07 1.58
N VAL A 90 15.80 -0.38 2.67
CA VAL A 90 16.15 0.09 4.02
C VAL A 90 17.13 -0.90 4.67
N ASN A 91 18.39 -0.49 4.74
CA ASN A 91 19.52 -1.34 5.15
C ASN A 91 20.09 -1.02 6.54
N ASP A 92 19.32 -0.32 7.38
CA ASP A 92 19.77 0.02 8.72
C ASP A 92 19.90 -1.24 9.59
N PRO A 93 21.01 -1.40 10.33
CA PRO A 93 21.21 -2.57 11.17
C PRO A 93 20.19 -2.62 12.31
N LEU A 94 19.86 -3.84 12.75
CA LEU A 94 18.93 -4.10 13.88
C LEU A 94 17.48 -3.69 13.60
N ILE A 95 17.06 -3.71 12.33
CA ILE A 95 15.65 -3.55 11.94
C ILE A 95 15.10 -4.88 11.42
N ASP A 96 13.82 -5.12 11.70
CA ASP A 96 13.05 -6.31 11.30
C ASP A 96 13.79 -7.63 11.51
N SER A 97 14.22 -8.32 10.45
CA SER A 97 14.86 -9.64 10.56
C SER A 97 16.15 -9.62 11.38
N ASP A 98 16.89 -8.52 11.34
CA ASP A 98 18.26 -8.48 11.84
C ASP A 98 18.28 -8.47 13.37
N ILE A 99 17.33 -7.77 14.00
CA ILE A 99 17.21 -7.73 15.47
C ILE A 99 16.77 -9.08 16.03
N TRP A 100 15.94 -9.83 15.31
CA TRP A 100 15.48 -11.16 15.73
C TRP A 100 16.60 -12.21 15.68
N ILE A 101 17.50 -12.12 14.70
CA ILE A 101 18.69 -12.99 14.63
C ILE A 101 19.57 -12.75 15.87
N TRP A 102 19.89 -11.50 16.17
CA TRP A 102 20.71 -11.17 17.35
C TRP A 102 20.03 -11.53 18.66
N TRP A 103 18.73 -11.30 18.77
CA TRP A 103 17.93 -11.76 19.91
C TRP A 103 18.06 -13.28 20.08
N GLY A 104 17.94 -14.07 19.01
CA GLY A 104 18.08 -15.52 19.05
C GLY A 104 19.48 -15.96 19.51
N VAL A 105 20.53 -15.37 18.93
CA VAL A 105 21.93 -15.65 19.30
C VAL A 105 22.19 -15.32 20.77
N LEU A 106 21.82 -14.12 21.22
CA LEU A 106 22.02 -13.68 22.60
C LEU A 106 21.20 -14.53 23.59
N SER A 107 19.99 -14.93 23.21
CA SER A 107 19.14 -15.82 24.03
C SER A 107 19.77 -17.22 24.19
N ALA A 108 20.35 -17.77 23.12
CA ALA A 108 21.06 -19.05 23.18
C ALA A 108 22.30 -18.97 24.08
N VAL A 109 23.10 -17.91 23.93
CA VAL A 109 24.27 -17.66 24.79
C VAL A 109 23.84 -17.49 26.26
N ALA A 110 22.79 -16.71 26.52
CA ALA A 110 22.24 -16.52 27.86
C ALA A 110 21.75 -17.83 28.48
N ALA A 111 21.09 -18.70 27.71
CA ALA A 111 20.64 -20.00 28.18
C ALA A 111 21.83 -20.92 28.53
N VAL A 112 22.87 -20.96 27.68
CA VAL A 112 24.09 -21.75 27.93
C VAL A 112 24.81 -21.25 29.19
N THR A 113 25.03 -19.94 29.31
CA THR A 113 25.66 -19.35 30.50
C THR A 113 24.82 -19.54 31.77
N GLY A 114 23.49 -19.42 31.66
CA GLY A 114 22.55 -19.71 32.74
C GLY A 114 22.63 -21.15 33.23
N TRP A 115 22.74 -22.10 32.30
CA TRP A 115 22.93 -23.52 32.63
C TRP A 115 24.23 -23.75 33.40
N PHE A 116 25.35 -23.16 32.95
CA PHE A 116 26.65 -23.32 33.63
C PHE A 116 26.72 -22.65 35.02
N THR A 117 25.93 -21.60 35.26
CA THR A 117 25.97 -20.85 36.52
C THR A 117 24.99 -21.38 37.56
N SER A 118 23.76 -21.71 37.15
CA SER A 118 22.66 -22.03 38.07
C SER A 118 21.84 -23.25 37.63
N GLY A 119 22.36 -24.07 36.72
CA GLY A 119 21.64 -25.23 36.17
C GLY A 119 20.32 -24.82 35.50
N TRP A 120 19.27 -25.61 35.70
CA TRP A 120 17.97 -25.37 35.04
C TRP A 120 17.28 -24.07 35.46
N LEU A 121 17.48 -23.62 36.70
CA LEU A 121 16.95 -22.34 37.16
C LEU A 121 17.53 -21.17 36.35
N GLY A 122 18.83 -21.24 36.02
CA GLY A 122 19.48 -20.24 35.16
C GLY A 122 18.93 -20.24 33.74
N VAL A 123 18.61 -21.41 33.18
CA VAL A 123 17.94 -21.51 31.87
C VAL A 123 16.54 -20.90 31.91
N VAL A 124 15.75 -21.20 32.94
CA VAL A 124 14.39 -20.62 33.10
C VAL A 124 14.45 -19.10 33.19
N ILE A 125 15.37 -18.54 33.98
CA ILE A 125 15.57 -17.09 34.09
C ILE A 125 15.96 -16.51 32.74
N ALA A 126 16.91 -17.13 32.02
CA ALA A 126 17.33 -16.68 30.70
C ALA A 126 16.18 -16.68 29.69
N LEU A 127 15.33 -17.72 29.69
CA LEU A 127 14.15 -17.80 28.82
C LEU A 127 13.12 -16.71 29.15
N VAL A 128 12.85 -16.45 30.43
CA VAL A 128 11.93 -15.38 30.84
C VAL A 128 12.47 -14.01 30.40
N LEU A 129 13.75 -13.73 30.63
CA LEU A 129 14.37 -12.48 30.19
C LEU A 129 14.38 -12.35 28.65
N ALA A 130 14.63 -13.45 27.94
CA ALA A 130 14.56 -13.48 26.48
C ALA A 130 13.15 -13.17 25.96
N LEU A 131 12.10 -13.71 26.58
CA LEU A 131 10.72 -13.41 26.23
C LEU A 131 10.34 -11.95 26.51
N ILE A 132 10.79 -11.40 27.64
CA ILE A 132 10.59 -9.98 27.96
C ILE A 132 11.31 -9.11 26.92
N ALA A 133 12.56 -9.42 26.60
CA ALA A 133 13.33 -8.71 25.58
C ALA A 133 12.67 -8.81 24.19
N ALA A 134 12.19 -10.00 23.80
CA ALA A 134 11.46 -10.22 22.56
C ALA A 134 10.22 -9.33 22.49
N PHE A 135 9.47 -9.25 23.58
CA PHE A 135 8.26 -8.43 23.64
C PHE A 135 8.57 -6.92 23.54
N ILE A 136 9.63 -6.45 24.20
CA ILE A 136 10.09 -5.06 24.09
C ILE A 136 10.54 -4.75 22.66
N ILE A 137 11.36 -5.61 22.05
CA ILE A 137 11.79 -5.51 20.65
C ILE A 137 10.59 -5.45 19.73
N PHE A 138 9.61 -6.35 19.92
CA PHE A 138 8.40 -6.41 19.13
C PHE A 138 7.58 -5.13 19.20
N ILE A 139 7.42 -4.54 20.39
CA ILE A 139 6.73 -3.25 20.56
C ILE A 139 7.52 -2.12 19.90
N GLN A 140 8.83 -2.06 20.11
CA GLN A 140 9.69 -0.98 19.60
C GLN A 140 9.92 -1.03 18.08
N ALA A 141 9.70 -2.18 17.44
CA ALA A 141 9.90 -2.37 16.01
C ALA A 141 9.07 -1.40 15.15
N SER A 142 7.90 -0.96 15.64
CA SER A 142 6.97 -0.15 14.85
C SER A 142 6.23 0.91 15.69
N PRO A 143 6.13 2.17 15.21
CA PRO A 143 5.41 3.23 15.91
C PRO A 143 3.96 2.89 16.25
N ILE A 144 3.20 2.21 15.38
CA ILE A 144 1.82 1.78 15.67
C ILE A 144 1.74 0.86 16.89
N ARG A 145 2.72 -0.04 17.05
CA ARG A 145 2.81 -0.95 18.19
C ARG A 145 3.12 -0.16 19.48
N LEU A 146 4.01 0.83 19.40
CA LEU A 146 4.30 1.77 20.50
C LEU A 146 3.10 2.65 20.89
N ARG A 147 2.15 2.90 19.98
CA ARG A 147 0.90 3.60 20.32
C ARG A 147 -0.12 2.66 20.97
N ILE A 148 -0.31 1.46 20.41
CA ILE A 148 -1.40 0.57 20.81
C ILE A 148 -1.09 -0.25 22.07
N PHE A 149 0.09 -0.85 22.20
CA PHE A 149 0.38 -1.71 23.36
C PHE A 149 0.35 -0.94 24.69
N PRO A 150 1.00 0.23 24.83
CA PRO A 150 0.87 1.05 26.04
C PRO A 150 -0.58 1.48 26.32
N ALA A 151 -1.36 1.80 25.29
CA ALA A 151 -2.77 2.14 25.45
C ALA A 151 -3.60 0.93 25.92
N ALA A 152 -3.34 -0.27 25.40
CA ALA A 152 -3.96 -1.51 25.85
C ALA A 152 -3.59 -1.81 27.32
N PHE A 153 -2.33 -1.63 27.71
CA PHE A 153 -1.92 -1.75 29.11
C PHE A 153 -2.58 -0.71 30.01
N ALA A 154 -2.74 0.53 29.55
CA ALA A 154 -3.48 1.56 30.28
C ALA A 154 -4.96 1.16 30.45
N ALA A 155 -5.61 0.64 29.41
CA ALA A 155 -6.98 0.16 29.48
C ALA A 155 -7.12 -1.00 30.48
N LEU A 156 -6.23 -1.99 30.43
CA LEU A 156 -6.19 -3.11 31.38
C LEU A 156 -5.91 -2.64 32.81
N PHE A 157 -5.00 -1.68 32.98
CA PHE A 157 -4.70 -1.08 34.28
C PHE A 157 -5.94 -0.42 34.87
N PHE A 158 -6.66 0.41 34.12
CA PHE A 158 -7.87 1.05 34.64
C PHE A 158 -9.02 0.06 34.85
N LEU A 159 -9.15 -0.98 34.00
CA LEU A 159 -10.11 -2.06 34.22
C LEU A 159 -9.80 -2.78 35.54
N ALA A 160 -8.53 -3.12 35.77
CA ALA A 160 -8.08 -3.71 37.02
C ALA A 160 -8.33 -2.77 38.20
N MET A 161 -8.03 -1.49 38.11
CA MET A 161 -8.30 -0.51 39.17
C MET A 161 -9.80 -0.28 39.42
N GLY A 162 -10.66 -0.49 38.42
CA GLY A 162 -12.11 -0.44 38.55
C GLY A 162 -12.72 -1.66 39.23
N VAL A 163 -12.08 -2.83 39.12
CA VAL A 163 -12.46 -4.08 39.82
C VAL A 163 -11.75 -4.24 41.17
N ALA A 164 -10.51 -3.76 41.27
CA ALA A 164 -9.66 -3.83 42.46
C ALA A 164 -9.75 -2.65 43.45
N PRO A 165 -10.72 -1.69 43.42
CA PRO A 165 -10.70 -0.59 44.37
C PRO A 165 -11.20 -1.01 45.76
N ILE A 166 -11.27 -2.31 46.03
CA ILE A 166 -11.49 -2.85 47.36
C ILE A 166 -10.14 -2.94 48.10
N TRP A 167 -9.01 -3.28 47.47
CA TRP A 167 -7.79 -3.63 48.23
C TRP A 167 -7.14 -2.50 49.05
N PHE A 168 -7.16 -1.24 48.55
CA PHE A 168 -6.60 -0.08 49.28
C PHE A 168 -7.51 0.33 50.45
N PHE A 169 -8.83 0.28 50.26
CA PHE A 169 -9.83 0.62 51.30
C PHE A 169 -10.21 -0.57 52.21
N LEU A 170 -9.84 -1.81 51.85
CA LEU A 170 -9.97 -3.00 52.71
C LEU A 170 -8.97 -3.02 53.87
N ARG A 171 -7.96 -2.14 53.85
CA ARG A 171 -6.94 -2.03 54.89
C ARG A 171 -7.02 -0.63 55.52
N PRO A 172 -7.66 -0.49 56.69
CA PRO A 172 -7.79 0.80 57.36
C PRO A 172 -6.43 1.46 57.56
N HIS A 173 -6.32 2.75 57.24
CA HIS A 173 -5.08 3.47 57.42
C HIS A 173 -4.84 3.81 58.90
N PRO A 174 -3.63 3.61 59.46
CA PRO A 174 -3.38 3.79 60.90
C PRO A 174 -3.53 5.23 61.42
N TYR A 175 -3.63 6.22 60.53
CA TYR A 175 -3.66 7.65 60.87
C TYR A 175 -4.91 8.40 60.37
N ILE A 176 -5.87 7.73 59.72
CA ILE A 176 -7.09 8.34 59.18
C ILE A 176 -8.30 7.63 59.80
N SER A 177 -9.34 8.38 60.19
CA SER A 177 -10.54 7.75 60.75
C SER A 177 -11.30 6.99 59.68
N LEU A 178 -11.95 5.89 60.07
CA LEU A 178 -12.73 5.05 59.16
C LEU A 178 -13.83 5.85 58.45
N GLU A 179 -14.46 6.81 59.14
CA GLU A 179 -15.49 7.67 58.57
C GLU A 179 -14.93 8.58 57.47
N VAL A 180 -13.75 9.17 57.68
CA VAL A 180 -13.09 10.01 56.67
C VAL A 180 -12.65 9.17 55.47
N GLU A 181 -12.12 7.97 55.72
CA GLU A 181 -11.67 7.06 54.68
C GLU A 181 -12.83 6.62 53.77
N TYR A 182 -13.97 6.21 54.34
CA TYR A 182 -15.11 5.66 53.59
C TYR A 182 -16.13 6.69 53.11
N LEU A 183 -16.40 7.76 53.86
CA LEU A 183 -17.42 8.74 53.49
C LEU A 183 -16.87 9.91 52.67
N VAL A 184 -15.56 10.16 52.72
CA VAL A 184 -14.92 11.29 52.04
C VAL A 184 -13.93 10.82 50.99
N LEU A 185 -12.88 10.08 51.38
CA LEU A 185 -11.80 9.72 50.47
C LEU A 185 -12.22 8.69 49.43
N PHE A 186 -13.02 7.68 49.81
CA PHE A 186 -13.49 6.66 48.88
C PHE A 186 -14.38 7.23 47.75
N PRO A 187 -15.41 8.06 48.02
CA PRO A 187 -16.18 8.71 46.95
C PRO A 187 -15.33 9.62 46.05
N ILE A 188 -14.41 10.41 46.62
CA ILE A 188 -13.49 11.25 45.84
C ILE A 188 -12.62 10.39 44.92
N TYR A 189 -12.06 9.31 45.46
CA TYR A 189 -11.27 8.35 44.70
C TYR A 189 -12.08 7.72 43.57
N LEU A 190 -13.31 7.27 43.82
CA LEU A 190 -14.17 6.69 42.80
C LEU A 190 -14.52 7.68 41.69
N VAL A 191 -14.84 8.93 42.04
CA VAL A 191 -15.14 9.98 41.06
C VAL A 191 -13.90 10.32 40.23
N ALA A 192 -12.74 10.47 40.86
CA ALA A 192 -11.48 10.74 40.17
C ALA A 192 -11.09 9.58 39.24
N LEU A 193 -11.16 8.35 39.74
CA LEU A 193 -10.89 7.13 38.97
C LEU A 193 -11.83 7.04 37.76
N PHE A 194 -13.13 7.24 37.97
CA PHE A 194 -14.13 7.22 36.90
C PHE A 194 -13.85 8.30 35.85
N TYR A 195 -13.57 9.54 36.29
CA TYR A 195 -13.27 10.65 35.38
C TYR A 195 -12.03 10.36 34.51
N ILE A 196 -10.93 9.93 35.14
CA ILE A 196 -9.68 9.61 34.44
C ILE A 196 -9.90 8.42 33.51
N PHE A 197 -10.58 7.37 33.98
CA PHE A 197 -10.91 6.20 33.16
C PHE A 197 -11.70 6.60 31.90
N VAL A 198 -12.78 7.37 32.04
CA VAL A 198 -13.59 7.80 30.88
C VAL A 198 -12.78 8.66 29.92
N ARG A 199 -11.96 9.59 30.43
CA ARG A 199 -11.05 10.41 29.61
C ARG A 199 -10.05 9.56 28.83
N THR A 200 -9.40 8.61 29.52
CA THR A 200 -8.43 7.70 28.91
C THR A 200 -9.11 6.80 27.88
N MET A 201 -10.23 6.17 28.21
CA MET A 201 -10.97 5.32 27.27
C MET A 201 -11.46 6.11 26.07
N LYS A 202 -11.95 7.35 26.25
CA LYS A 202 -12.31 8.21 25.13
C LYS A 202 -11.12 8.50 24.22
N PHE A 203 -9.95 8.79 24.77
CA PHE A 203 -8.74 8.98 23.96
C PHE A 203 -8.39 7.73 23.16
N ILE A 204 -8.38 6.56 23.83
CA ILE A 204 -8.09 5.26 23.21
C ILE A 204 -9.10 4.96 22.08
N PHE A 205 -10.40 5.14 22.32
CA PHE A 205 -11.44 4.90 21.32
C PHE A 205 -11.36 5.85 20.13
N ASP A 206 -11.04 7.13 20.35
CA ASP A 206 -11.03 8.12 19.27
C ASP A 206 -9.74 8.07 18.43
N HIS A 207 -8.60 7.64 19.00
CA HIS A 207 -7.29 7.75 18.33
C HIS A 207 -6.55 6.43 18.18
N ILE A 208 -6.79 5.43 19.04
CA ILE A 208 -5.99 4.19 19.07
C ILE A 208 -6.76 3.02 18.45
N VAL A 209 -8.02 2.80 18.88
CA VAL A 209 -8.87 1.72 18.33
C VAL A 209 -9.02 1.79 16.82
N PRO A 210 -9.18 2.97 16.19
CA PRO A 210 -9.27 3.07 14.74
C PRO A 210 -8.02 2.53 14.03
N GLU A 211 -6.83 2.58 14.65
CA GLU A 211 -5.59 2.06 14.07
C GLU A 211 -5.44 0.52 14.23
N ALA A 212 -6.34 -0.16 14.95
CA ALA A 212 -6.23 -1.58 15.25
C ALA A 212 -6.15 -2.50 14.00
N PRO A 213 -6.91 -2.27 12.90
CA PRO A 213 -6.69 -3.00 11.65
C PRO A 213 -5.27 -2.82 11.11
N GLY A 214 -4.76 -1.59 11.14
CA GLY A 214 -3.40 -1.27 10.73
C GLY A 214 -2.32 -1.96 11.56
N LEU A 215 -2.57 -2.23 12.84
CA LEU A 215 -1.69 -3.03 13.70
C LEU A 215 -1.65 -4.50 13.27
N MET A 216 -2.81 -5.10 13.01
CA MET A 216 -2.85 -6.51 12.60
C MET A 216 -2.03 -6.71 11.33
N LEU A 217 -2.19 -5.81 10.36
CA LEU A 217 -1.39 -5.77 9.13
C LEU A 217 0.11 -5.52 9.43
N ASP A 218 0.44 -4.57 10.30
CA ASP A 218 1.84 -4.30 10.67
C ASP A 218 2.53 -5.49 11.37
N VAL A 219 1.77 -6.30 12.12
CA VAL A 219 2.30 -7.49 12.84
C VAL A 219 2.57 -8.65 11.90
N ILE A 220 1.74 -8.85 10.89
CA ILE A 220 1.90 -9.92 9.89
C ILE A 220 2.87 -9.52 8.77
N SER A 221 3.31 -8.25 8.75
CA SER A 221 4.15 -7.68 7.70
C SER A 221 5.62 -7.54 8.05
N ASN A 222 6.46 -7.80 7.04
CA ASN A 222 7.90 -7.55 7.09
C ASN A 222 8.28 -6.11 6.71
N ALA A 223 7.35 -5.27 6.25
CA ALA A 223 7.63 -3.91 5.78
C ALA A 223 7.12 -2.83 6.76
N THR A 224 7.37 -2.97 8.07
CA THR A 224 6.78 -2.18 9.17
C THR A 224 6.64 -0.65 8.94
N GLU A 225 5.79 0.04 9.73
CA GLU A 225 5.68 1.51 9.66
C GLU A 225 7.05 2.23 9.77
N THR A 226 8.00 1.63 10.49
CA THR A 226 9.40 2.09 10.54
C THR A 226 10.08 2.04 9.17
N VAL A 227 10.00 0.91 8.46
CA VAL A 227 10.54 0.74 7.11
C VAL A 227 9.92 1.75 6.18
N ALA A 228 8.60 1.83 6.11
CA ALA A 228 7.89 2.76 5.24
C ALA A 228 8.31 4.23 5.47
N ARG A 229 8.47 4.64 6.73
CA ARG A 229 8.94 5.99 7.08
C ARG A 229 10.38 6.23 6.63
N LYS A 230 11.26 5.25 6.80
CA LYS A 230 12.67 5.36 6.37
C LYS A 230 12.81 5.35 4.85
N SER A 231 12.03 4.53 4.16
CA SER A 231 11.93 4.51 2.70
C SER A 231 11.54 5.88 2.16
N TYR A 232 10.60 6.57 2.80
CA TYR A 232 10.23 7.94 2.41
C TYR A 232 11.41 8.91 2.52
N PHE A 233 12.15 8.91 3.64
CA PHE A 233 13.29 9.82 3.79
C PHE A 233 14.42 9.51 2.80
N GLN A 234 14.71 8.23 2.56
CA GLN A 234 15.69 7.85 1.54
C GLN A 234 15.24 8.26 0.14
N TYR A 235 13.94 8.12 -0.17
CA TYR A 235 13.36 8.59 -1.43
C TYR A 235 13.43 10.13 -1.57
N ALA A 236 13.10 10.86 -0.52
CA ALA A 236 13.18 12.32 -0.50
C ALA A 236 14.61 12.80 -0.77
N GLU A 237 15.60 12.23 -0.08
CA GLU A 237 17.01 12.54 -0.28
C GLU A 237 17.48 12.21 -1.72
N MET A 238 16.98 11.11 -2.29
CA MET A 238 17.23 10.75 -3.68
C MET A 238 16.62 11.72 -4.69
N THR A 239 15.57 12.46 -4.33
CA THR A 239 14.85 13.36 -5.23
C THR A 239 15.26 14.82 -5.11
N GLU A 240 16.01 15.20 -4.06
CA GLU A 240 16.58 16.54 -3.86
C GLU A 240 17.53 16.99 -5.01
N GLY A 241 18.17 16.05 -5.73
CA GLY A 241 19.09 16.34 -6.83
C GLY A 241 18.43 16.55 -8.21
N GLU A 242 17.22 17.12 -8.26
CA GLU A 242 16.39 17.32 -9.46
C GLU A 242 16.24 16.08 -10.36
N ARG A 243 15.34 15.16 -9.97
CA ARG A 243 15.02 14.00 -10.79
C ARG A 243 13.66 14.15 -11.45
N GLN A 244 13.69 14.14 -12.77
CA GLN A 244 12.52 14.06 -13.63
C GLN A 244 11.82 12.69 -13.46
N PRO A 245 10.49 12.64 -13.37
CA PRO A 245 9.73 11.39 -13.37
C PRO A 245 10.04 10.52 -14.58
N VAL A 246 10.10 9.20 -14.40
CA VAL A 246 10.47 8.25 -15.47
C VAL A 246 9.36 7.26 -15.71
N TYR A 247 9.09 6.99 -16.98
CA TYR A 247 8.39 5.77 -17.39
C TYR A 247 9.26 4.95 -18.33
N TYR A 248 9.02 3.65 -18.28
CA TYR A 248 9.69 2.65 -19.09
C TYR A 248 8.73 2.13 -20.17
N GLY A 249 8.99 2.52 -21.42
CA GLY A 249 8.16 2.20 -22.57
C GLY A 249 8.58 0.90 -23.25
N ARG A 250 7.61 0.10 -23.67
CA ARG A 250 7.80 -1.10 -24.51
C ARG A 250 6.70 -1.17 -25.56
N VAL A 251 7.08 -1.52 -26.79
CA VAL A 251 6.13 -1.77 -27.88
C VAL A 251 6.12 -3.25 -28.19
N VAL A 252 4.95 -3.88 -28.11
CA VAL A 252 4.75 -5.29 -28.45
C VAL A 252 3.86 -5.36 -29.69
N ARG A 253 4.27 -6.14 -30.69
CA ARG A 253 3.52 -6.33 -31.94
C ARG A 253 3.12 -7.79 -32.08
N GLU A 254 1.83 -8.04 -32.17
CA GLU A 254 1.25 -9.39 -32.20
C GLU A 254 0.21 -9.49 -33.32
N GLN A 255 -0.16 -10.72 -33.69
CA GLN A 255 -1.26 -10.97 -34.63
C GLN A 255 -2.23 -11.96 -34.00
N ASP A 256 -3.53 -11.66 -34.05
CA ASP A 256 -4.56 -12.57 -33.54
C ASP A 256 -4.96 -13.64 -34.58
N GLU A 257 -5.81 -14.58 -34.15
CA GLU A 257 -6.33 -15.68 -35.00
C GLU A 257 -7.09 -15.16 -36.23
N ASP A 258 -7.74 -14.01 -36.10
CA ASP A 258 -8.46 -13.31 -37.17
C ASP A 258 -7.54 -12.48 -38.09
N ARG A 259 -6.22 -12.61 -37.91
CA ARG A 259 -5.17 -11.89 -38.65
C ARG A 259 -5.16 -10.36 -38.43
N ASN A 260 -5.82 -9.85 -37.40
CA ASN A 260 -5.66 -8.45 -37.01
C ASN A 260 -4.26 -8.22 -36.44
N HIS A 261 -3.66 -7.11 -36.84
CA HIS A 261 -2.37 -6.67 -36.31
C HIS A 261 -2.60 -5.85 -35.04
N TRP A 262 -1.96 -6.25 -33.95
CA TRP A 262 -2.02 -5.56 -32.68
C TRP A 262 -0.68 -4.90 -32.37
N THR A 263 -0.72 -3.61 -32.03
CA THR A 263 0.43 -2.87 -31.51
C THR A 263 0.09 -2.40 -30.11
N ILE A 264 0.83 -2.89 -29.11
CA ILE A 264 0.54 -2.73 -27.69
C ILE A 264 1.64 -1.87 -27.09
N LEU A 265 1.27 -0.69 -26.63
CA LEU A 265 2.17 0.31 -26.05
C LEU A 265 2.11 0.21 -24.53
N GLN A 266 3.11 -0.42 -23.92
CA GLN A 266 3.20 -0.62 -22.47
C GLN A 266 4.03 0.49 -21.83
N TYR A 267 3.49 1.11 -20.78
CA TYR A 267 4.15 2.15 -19.97
C TYR A 267 4.29 1.62 -18.55
N HIS A 268 5.52 1.34 -18.13
CA HIS A 268 5.81 0.81 -16.79
C HIS A 268 6.35 1.92 -15.88
N TYR A 269 5.89 1.93 -14.64
CA TYR A 269 6.26 2.91 -13.62
C TYR A 269 6.90 2.18 -12.45
N PHE A 270 8.05 2.67 -12.02
CA PHE A 270 8.74 2.16 -10.83
C PHE A 270 8.66 3.18 -9.69
N TYR A 271 8.26 2.72 -8.52
CA TYR A 271 8.21 3.51 -7.29
C TYR A 271 9.16 2.89 -6.26
N ALA A 272 9.81 3.72 -5.44
CA ALA A 272 10.74 3.21 -4.43
C ALA A 272 10.05 2.39 -3.32
N PHE A 273 8.76 2.65 -3.06
CA PHE A 273 8.01 2.01 -2.00
C PHE A 273 6.50 2.16 -2.24
N ASN A 274 5.74 1.09 -2.00
CA ASN A 274 4.28 1.08 -1.91
C ASN A 274 3.89 1.29 -0.45
N ASP A 275 3.20 2.38 -0.11
CA ASP A 275 2.80 2.69 1.26
C ASP A 275 1.29 2.63 1.49
N TRP A 276 0.57 1.83 0.70
CA TRP A 276 -0.90 1.77 0.67
C TRP A 276 -1.56 1.66 2.06
N ARG A 277 -1.00 0.82 2.95
CA ARG A 277 -1.46 0.68 4.34
C ARG A 277 -1.45 2.01 5.10
N LEU A 278 -0.37 2.78 4.97
CA LEU A 278 -0.20 4.07 5.65
C LEU A 278 -0.86 5.23 4.91
N GLY A 279 -0.99 5.14 3.58
CA GLY A 279 -1.57 6.20 2.76
C GLY A 279 -3.10 6.16 2.72
N ALA A 280 -3.70 4.97 2.65
CA ALA A 280 -5.14 4.80 2.45
C ALA A 280 -5.78 3.66 3.27
N ASN A 281 -5.17 3.26 4.40
CA ASN A 281 -5.64 2.12 5.21
C ASN A 281 -5.70 0.81 4.39
N GLY A 282 -4.82 0.67 3.41
CA GLY A 282 -4.70 -0.50 2.54
C GLY A 282 -4.27 -1.78 3.24
N VAL A 283 -4.28 -2.90 2.51
CA VAL A 283 -3.82 -4.22 2.99
C VAL A 283 -2.32 -4.45 2.82
N ASN A 284 -1.60 -3.50 2.23
CA ASN A 284 -0.26 -3.74 1.71
C ASN A 284 0.69 -2.55 1.91
N HIS A 285 1.97 -2.83 2.07
CA HIS A 285 3.07 -1.89 1.90
C HIS A 285 4.35 -2.70 1.62
N HIS A 286 5.17 -2.30 0.66
CA HIS A 286 6.39 -3.03 0.35
C HIS A 286 7.41 -2.12 -0.30
N GLU A 287 8.69 -2.45 -0.10
CA GLU A 287 9.77 -1.82 -0.85
C GLU A 287 9.64 -2.17 -2.33
N GLY A 288 9.98 -1.19 -3.18
CA GLY A 288 9.85 -1.26 -4.63
C GLY A 288 8.42 -1.47 -5.11
N ASP A 289 8.02 -0.81 -6.18
CA ASP A 289 6.71 -1.04 -6.77
C ASP A 289 6.75 -0.94 -8.28
N TRP A 290 6.05 -1.84 -8.97
CA TRP A 290 5.99 -1.87 -10.42
C TRP A 290 4.55 -1.92 -10.90
N GLU A 291 4.14 -0.82 -11.51
CA GLU A 291 2.81 -0.63 -12.10
C GLU A 291 2.90 -0.40 -13.60
N MET A 292 1.79 -0.61 -14.33
CA MET A 292 1.79 -0.52 -15.78
C MET A 292 0.42 -0.15 -16.35
N VAL A 293 0.41 0.72 -17.35
CA VAL A 293 -0.75 0.90 -18.23
C VAL A 293 -0.38 0.56 -19.67
N ALA A 294 -1.34 0.12 -20.47
CA ALA A 294 -1.09 -0.22 -21.86
C ALA A 294 -2.17 0.29 -22.81
N VAL A 295 -1.76 0.87 -23.94
CA VAL A 295 -2.66 1.25 -25.03
C VAL A 295 -2.60 0.18 -26.11
N TYR A 296 -3.75 -0.38 -26.47
CA TYR A 296 -3.89 -1.40 -27.51
C TYR A 296 -4.37 -0.74 -28.80
N LEU A 297 -3.57 -0.87 -29.86
CA LEU A 297 -3.95 -0.49 -31.21
C LEU A 297 -4.32 -1.75 -32.00
N LYS A 298 -5.55 -1.80 -32.53
CA LYS A 298 -6.01 -2.85 -33.44
C LYS A 298 -5.96 -2.32 -34.87
N ASN A 299 -5.15 -2.94 -35.72
CA ASN A 299 -4.86 -2.52 -37.08
C ASN A 299 -4.48 -1.02 -37.17
N ASP A 300 -3.57 -0.61 -36.29
CA ASP A 300 -3.07 0.78 -36.16
C ASP A 300 -4.12 1.80 -35.68
N VAL A 301 -5.28 1.35 -35.21
CA VAL A 301 -6.33 2.21 -34.64
C VAL A 301 -6.45 1.96 -33.13
N PRO A 302 -6.45 2.99 -32.27
CA PRO A 302 -6.67 2.81 -30.85
C PRO A 302 -7.97 2.06 -30.54
N TYR A 303 -7.85 1.00 -29.75
CA TYR A 303 -8.93 0.07 -29.45
C TYR A 303 -9.32 0.09 -27.97
N ALA A 304 -8.34 -0.05 -27.08
CA ALA A 304 -8.57 -0.11 -25.64
C ALA A 304 -7.36 0.42 -24.86
N MET A 305 -7.58 0.77 -23.60
CA MET A 305 -6.55 1.02 -22.62
C MET A 305 -6.70 0.07 -21.43
N LEU A 306 -5.58 -0.44 -20.96
CA LEU A 306 -5.48 -1.26 -19.76
C LEU A 306 -4.89 -0.45 -18.61
N PHE A 307 -5.46 -0.68 -17.43
CA PHE A 307 -5.04 -0.10 -16.17
C PHE A 307 -4.65 -1.23 -15.20
N SER A 308 -3.42 -1.22 -14.68
CA SER A 308 -3.01 -2.19 -13.66
C SER A 308 -3.69 -1.91 -12.32
N GLN A 309 -4.32 -2.93 -11.73
CA GLN A 309 -4.94 -2.87 -10.42
C GLN A 309 -4.59 -4.16 -9.68
N HIS A 310 -3.47 -4.15 -8.95
CA HIS A 310 -2.93 -5.33 -8.25
C HIS A 310 -2.82 -6.55 -9.18
N GLY A 311 -3.53 -7.64 -8.87
CA GLY A 311 -3.64 -8.84 -9.69
C GLY A 311 -4.83 -8.87 -10.65
N SER A 312 -5.82 -7.96 -10.52
CA SER A 312 -7.06 -7.99 -11.32
C SER A 312 -6.94 -7.22 -12.63
N GLY A 313 -6.45 -5.97 -12.57
CA GLY A 313 -6.47 -5.05 -13.70
C GLY A 313 -7.89 -4.67 -14.17
N ALA A 314 -7.96 -3.61 -14.96
CA ALA A 314 -9.17 -3.17 -15.64
C ALA A 314 -8.86 -2.76 -17.07
N MET A 315 -9.88 -2.77 -17.93
CA MET A 315 -9.78 -2.20 -19.27
C MET A 315 -10.93 -1.23 -19.54
N GLU A 316 -10.66 -0.23 -20.37
CA GLU A 316 -11.69 0.59 -20.99
C GLU A 316 -11.49 0.62 -22.51
N LEU A 317 -12.60 0.65 -23.24
CA LEU A 317 -12.55 0.87 -24.68
C LEU A 317 -12.06 2.29 -24.94
N TRP A 318 -11.28 2.48 -26.00
CA TRP A 318 -10.64 3.77 -26.29
C TRP A 318 -11.61 4.94 -26.40
N GLY A 319 -12.85 4.69 -26.84
CA GLY A 319 -13.90 5.72 -26.89
C GLY A 319 -14.37 6.23 -25.52
N ASP A 320 -14.22 5.43 -24.47
CA ASP A 320 -14.59 5.77 -23.09
C ASP A 320 -13.41 6.32 -22.28
N VAL A 321 -12.18 6.11 -22.77
CA VAL A 321 -10.94 6.55 -22.12
C VAL A 321 -10.88 8.08 -22.11
N ARG A 322 -10.79 8.64 -20.90
CA ARG A 322 -10.57 10.07 -20.70
C ARG A 322 -9.21 10.48 -21.21
N ARG A 323 -9.18 11.55 -22.00
CA ARG A 323 -7.96 12.08 -22.62
C ARG A 323 -7.80 13.55 -22.29
N VAL A 324 -6.55 13.99 -22.24
CA VAL A 324 -6.19 15.39 -22.03
C VAL A 324 -6.80 16.22 -23.14
N LYS A 325 -7.34 17.38 -22.79
CA LYS A 325 -7.76 18.39 -23.77
C LYS A 325 -6.65 19.42 -23.98
N ASP A 326 -6.45 19.81 -25.23
CA ASP A 326 -5.56 20.93 -25.55
C ASP A 326 -6.14 22.26 -25.07
N GLU A 327 -5.38 23.35 -25.18
CA GLU A 327 -5.82 24.71 -24.79
C GLU A 327 -7.06 25.20 -25.54
N ASN A 328 -7.40 24.58 -26.66
CA ASN A 328 -8.59 24.89 -27.46
C ASN A 328 -9.79 23.98 -27.11
N GLY A 329 -9.65 23.09 -26.12
CA GLY A 329 -10.67 22.16 -25.67
C GLY A 329 -10.82 20.89 -26.51
N ASN A 330 -9.93 20.63 -27.48
CA ASN A 330 -9.97 19.42 -28.30
C ASN A 330 -9.32 18.25 -27.57
N GLU A 331 -9.89 17.04 -27.70
CA GLU A 331 -9.28 15.83 -27.15
C GLU A 331 -7.98 15.49 -27.88
N THR A 332 -6.93 15.28 -27.09
CA THR A 332 -5.64 14.77 -27.57
C THR A 332 -5.61 13.24 -27.57
N THR A 333 -4.45 12.67 -27.90
CA THR A 333 -4.19 11.22 -27.81
C THR A 333 -3.64 10.77 -26.46
N HIS A 334 -3.45 11.69 -25.50
CA HIS A 334 -2.85 11.42 -24.20
C HIS A 334 -3.93 11.00 -23.19
N PRO A 335 -3.97 9.73 -22.74
CA PRO A 335 -4.95 9.28 -21.77
C PRO A 335 -4.63 9.81 -20.36
N ILE A 336 -5.66 10.05 -19.56
CA ILE A 336 -5.54 10.43 -18.15
C ILE A 336 -5.66 9.18 -17.28
N VAL A 337 -4.72 9.02 -16.35
CA VAL A 337 -4.63 7.90 -15.43
C VAL A 337 -4.61 8.43 -14.00
N TYR A 338 -5.46 7.91 -13.13
CA TYR A 338 -5.50 8.25 -11.71
C TYR A 338 -4.77 7.16 -10.93
N ALA A 339 -3.65 7.51 -10.31
CA ALA A 339 -2.90 6.59 -9.46
C ALA A 339 -3.51 6.60 -8.05
N ALA A 340 -3.83 5.42 -7.52
CA ALA A 340 -4.32 5.27 -6.16
C ALA A 340 -3.22 5.55 -5.14
N LEU A 341 -3.59 6.29 -4.10
CA LEU A 341 -2.70 6.75 -3.05
C LEU A 341 -1.99 5.58 -2.36
N GLY A 342 -0.67 5.57 -2.49
CA GLY A 342 0.24 4.61 -1.87
C GLY A 342 0.25 3.21 -2.50
N SER A 343 -0.87 2.76 -3.09
CA SER A 343 -0.93 1.47 -3.81
C SER A 343 -0.43 1.56 -5.25
N HIS A 344 -0.47 2.77 -5.81
CA HIS A 344 -0.15 3.09 -7.20
C HIS A 344 -0.97 2.35 -8.26
N ALA A 345 -2.02 1.61 -7.86
CA ALA A 345 -2.97 1.03 -8.79
C ALA A 345 -3.56 2.13 -9.69
N ASN A 346 -3.77 1.81 -10.96
CA ASN A 346 -4.15 2.75 -11.99
C ASN A 346 -5.66 2.64 -12.28
N TYR A 347 -6.29 3.80 -12.43
CA TYR A 347 -7.73 3.93 -12.68
C TYR A 347 -7.99 4.91 -13.82
N SER A 348 -9.08 4.67 -14.54
CA SER A 348 -9.55 5.53 -15.63
C SER A 348 -10.30 6.76 -15.14
N LYS A 349 -10.81 6.71 -13.90
CA LYS A 349 -11.67 7.74 -13.31
C LYS A 349 -11.25 8.01 -11.88
N PRO A 350 -11.51 9.22 -11.37
CA PRO A 350 -11.23 9.51 -9.99
C PRO A 350 -12.27 8.86 -9.08
N GLU A 351 -11.84 7.97 -8.19
CA GLU A 351 -12.74 7.19 -7.35
C GLU A 351 -12.14 6.76 -6.01
N VAL A 352 -13.02 6.36 -5.10
CA VAL A 352 -12.68 5.76 -3.81
C VAL A 352 -13.26 4.36 -3.78
N ILE A 353 -12.38 3.36 -3.80
CA ILE A 353 -12.76 1.95 -3.96
C ILE A 353 -12.63 1.27 -2.60
N ARG A 354 -13.68 0.57 -2.19
CA ARG A 354 -13.68 -0.21 -0.95
C ARG A 354 -13.27 -1.64 -1.21
N ILE A 355 -12.72 -2.32 -0.21
CA ILE A 355 -12.21 -3.69 -0.36
C ILE A 355 -13.22 -4.64 -1.04
N HIS A 356 -14.51 -4.53 -0.75
CA HIS A 356 -15.52 -5.43 -1.31
C HIS A 356 -15.67 -5.27 -2.83
N HIS A 357 -15.39 -4.08 -3.38
CA HIS A 357 -15.39 -3.84 -4.82
C HIS A 357 -14.14 -4.39 -5.52
N LEU A 358 -13.10 -4.79 -4.78
CA LEU A 358 -11.93 -5.47 -5.32
C LEU A 358 -12.17 -6.96 -5.61
N PHE A 359 -13.29 -7.51 -5.13
CA PHE A 359 -13.67 -8.89 -5.34
C PHE A 359 -14.86 -8.99 -6.28
N ASN A 360 -14.89 -10.07 -7.08
CA ASN A 360 -16.01 -10.39 -7.96
C ASN A 360 -17.32 -10.55 -7.19
N GLU A 361 -18.43 -10.30 -7.88
CA GLU A 361 -19.77 -10.47 -7.32
C GLU A 361 -19.99 -11.89 -6.80
N GLY A 362 -20.44 -11.99 -5.54
CA GLY A 362 -20.68 -13.28 -4.91
C GLY A 362 -20.66 -13.23 -3.39
N PHE A 363 -20.49 -14.40 -2.78
CA PHE A 363 -20.52 -14.57 -1.32
C PHE A 363 -19.43 -13.76 -0.60
N VAL A 364 -18.20 -13.78 -1.11
CA VAL A 364 -17.05 -13.10 -0.47
C VAL A 364 -17.26 -11.59 -0.44
N GLN A 365 -17.64 -10.99 -1.57
CA GLN A 365 -17.94 -9.56 -1.65
C GLN A 365 -19.05 -9.17 -0.66
N ARG A 366 -20.17 -9.89 -0.63
CA ARG A 366 -21.29 -9.61 0.29
C ARG A 366 -20.89 -9.76 1.75
N PHE A 367 -20.12 -10.80 2.08
CA PHE A 367 -19.58 -10.99 3.42
C PHE A 367 -18.70 -9.82 3.84
N LEU A 368 -17.73 -9.43 3.01
CA LEU A 368 -16.84 -8.29 3.28
C LEU A 368 -17.63 -6.99 3.45
N TYR A 369 -18.60 -6.73 2.57
CA TYR A 369 -19.49 -5.57 2.68
C TYR A 369 -20.22 -5.55 4.03
N TRP A 370 -20.89 -6.65 4.38
CA TRP A 370 -21.63 -6.75 5.63
C TRP A 370 -20.72 -6.59 6.86
N THR A 371 -19.52 -7.17 6.83
CA THR A 371 -18.54 -7.01 7.91
C THR A 371 -18.04 -5.58 8.07
N ASP A 372 -17.80 -4.83 6.98
CA ASP A 372 -17.42 -3.41 7.04
C ASP A 372 -18.51 -2.59 7.74
N GLY A 373 -19.76 -2.81 7.36
CA GLY A 373 -20.92 -2.16 7.97
C GLY A 373 -21.10 -2.49 9.45
N LEU A 374 -20.95 -3.76 9.83
CA LEU A 374 -21.03 -4.19 11.22
C LEU A 374 -19.92 -3.55 12.08
N LEU A 375 -18.67 -3.52 11.59
CA LEU A 375 -17.55 -2.93 12.32
C LEU A 375 -17.81 -1.45 12.62
N ARG A 376 -18.29 -0.69 11.62
CA ARG A 376 -18.70 0.71 11.80
C ARG A 376 -19.82 0.86 12.82
N PHE A 377 -20.86 0.04 12.71
CA PHE A 377 -21.99 0.09 13.63
C PHE A 377 -21.57 -0.17 15.08
N LEU A 378 -20.78 -1.22 15.32
CA LEU A 378 -20.25 -1.54 16.65
C LEU A 378 -19.38 -0.42 17.19
N PHE A 379 -18.52 0.17 16.36
CA PHE A 379 -17.70 1.31 16.76
C PHE A 379 -18.55 2.51 17.21
N LEU A 380 -19.60 2.86 16.47
CA LEU A 380 -20.51 3.95 16.84
C LEU A 380 -21.28 3.65 18.12
N LEU A 381 -21.77 2.42 18.28
CA LEU A 381 -22.54 1.99 19.45
C LEU A 381 -21.70 2.06 20.74
N PHE A 382 -20.46 1.57 20.69
CA PHE A 382 -19.56 1.54 21.84
C PHE A 382 -18.74 2.82 22.02
N ASN A 383 -18.83 3.78 21.10
CA ASN A 383 -18.13 5.05 21.24
C ASN A 383 -18.55 5.74 22.57
N PRO A 384 -17.60 6.22 23.40
CA PRO A 384 -17.90 6.98 24.62
C PRO A 384 -18.63 8.30 24.36
N SER A 385 -18.63 8.80 23.12
CA SER A 385 -19.39 9.98 22.69
C SER A 385 -20.90 9.68 22.63
N GLN A 386 -21.68 10.48 23.36
CA GLN A 386 -23.15 10.37 23.35
C GLN A 386 -23.76 10.57 21.95
N ARG A 387 -23.21 11.46 21.12
CA ARG A 387 -23.74 11.74 19.77
C ARG A 387 -23.53 10.57 18.81
N ALA A 388 -22.34 9.99 18.79
CA ALA A 388 -22.02 8.84 17.92
C ALA A 388 -22.91 7.63 18.27
N ARG A 389 -23.12 7.39 19.57
CA ARG A 389 -24.03 6.35 20.04
C ARG A 389 -25.49 6.63 19.65
N GLN A 390 -25.93 7.90 19.72
CA GLN A 390 -27.29 8.28 19.31
C GLN A 390 -27.53 8.06 17.82
N ILE A 391 -26.54 8.24 16.95
CA ILE A 391 -26.65 7.90 15.51
C ILE A 391 -26.96 6.41 15.34
N ALA A 392 -26.17 5.53 15.99
CA ALA A 392 -26.38 4.09 15.91
C ALA A 392 -27.71 3.63 16.53
N LEU A 393 -28.09 4.20 17.68
CA LEU A 393 -29.35 3.87 18.35
C LEU A 393 -30.57 4.40 17.60
N HIS A 394 -30.49 5.59 17.00
CA HIS A 394 -31.57 6.14 16.19
C HIS A 394 -31.91 5.19 15.04
N GLU A 395 -30.89 4.73 14.32
CA GLU A 395 -31.06 3.80 13.20
C GLU A 395 -31.70 2.47 13.60
N LEU A 396 -31.29 1.89 14.75
CA LEU A 396 -31.92 0.69 15.32
C LEU A 396 -33.41 0.90 15.66
N THR A 397 -33.75 2.10 16.14
CA THR A 397 -35.13 2.41 16.58
C THR A 397 -36.06 2.78 15.43
N THR A 398 -35.57 3.44 14.39
CA THR A 398 -36.36 3.87 13.23
C THR A 398 -36.55 2.75 12.22
N HIS A 399 -35.56 1.87 12.07
CA HIS A 399 -35.55 0.85 11.04
C HIS A 399 -35.19 -0.56 11.58
N PRO A 400 -35.88 -1.12 12.58
CA PRO A 400 -35.45 -2.33 13.28
C PRO A 400 -35.35 -3.58 12.37
N ALA A 401 -36.14 -3.64 11.28
CA ALA A 401 -36.10 -4.74 10.32
C ALA A 401 -34.96 -4.61 9.29
N THR A 402 -34.43 -3.40 9.09
CA THR A 402 -33.37 -3.11 8.10
C THR A 402 -32.10 -2.53 8.73
N ALA A 403 -32.03 -2.40 10.06
CA ALA A 403 -30.92 -1.76 10.76
C ALA A 403 -29.54 -2.41 10.53
N LEU A 404 -29.52 -3.65 10.02
CA LEU A 404 -28.32 -4.41 9.67
C LEU A 404 -28.28 -4.80 8.18
N THR A 405 -29.03 -4.10 7.32
CA THR A 405 -28.99 -4.31 5.87
C THR A 405 -27.88 -3.48 5.22
N GLU A 406 -27.56 -3.87 3.99
CA GLU A 406 -26.45 -3.29 3.24
C GLU A 406 -26.61 -1.78 3.01
N GLU A 407 -27.84 -1.33 2.73
CA GLU A 407 -28.17 0.07 2.43
C GLU A 407 -28.05 0.98 3.67
N THR A 408 -28.45 0.48 4.85
CA THR A 408 -28.34 1.21 6.11
C THR A 408 -26.88 1.43 6.51
N PHE A 409 -26.01 0.44 6.29
CA PHE A 409 -24.58 0.56 6.59
C PHE A 409 -23.85 1.61 5.74
N ALA A 410 -24.29 1.85 4.50
CA ALA A 410 -23.73 2.89 3.64
C ALA A 410 -24.02 4.32 4.17
N ASN A 411 -25.12 4.47 4.92
CA ASN A 411 -25.62 5.75 5.43
C ASN A 411 -25.13 6.09 6.84
N LEU A 412 -24.55 5.13 7.59
CA LEU A 412 -23.96 5.36 8.91
C LEU A 412 -22.67 6.22 8.81
N ARG A 413 -22.84 7.54 8.91
CA ARG A 413 -21.74 8.52 8.95
C ARG A 413 -21.76 9.30 10.27
N ASP A 414 -20.58 9.52 10.86
CA ASP A 414 -20.36 10.45 11.97
C ASP A 414 -19.70 11.74 11.45
N GLU A 415 -19.80 12.85 12.20
CA GLU A 415 -19.14 14.14 11.94
C GLU A 415 -17.63 14.00 11.73
N LYS A 416 -17.03 12.92 12.25
CA LYS A 416 -15.61 12.62 12.12
C LYS A 416 -15.24 11.65 11.00
N ASP A 417 -16.21 10.97 10.39
CA ASP A 417 -16.04 10.01 9.29
C ASP A 417 -14.76 9.17 9.43
N HIS A 418 -14.75 8.25 10.41
CA HIS A 418 -13.56 7.51 10.80
C HIS A 418 -13.21 6.42 9.77
N TYR A 419 -12.55 6.81 8.68
CA TYR A 419 -12.18 5.89 7.61
C TYR A 419 -11.29 4.72 8.06
N VAL A 420 -10.54 4.91 9.15
CA VAL A 420 -9.62 3.92 9.72
C VAL A 420 -10.34 2.73 10.38
N VAL A 421 -11.60 2.92 10.79
CA VAL A 421 -12.42 1.85 11.42
C VAL A 421 -12.99 0.87 10.39
N ASN A 422 -12.73 1.12 9.12
CA ASN A 422 -13.30 0.37 8.02
C ASN A 422 -12.31 -0.66 7.53
N LEU A 423 -12.84 -1.61 6.78
CA LEU A 423 -12.01 -2.44 5.96
C LEU A 423 -11.20 -1.57 4.96
N PRO A 424 -10.06 -2.11 4.50
CA PRO A 424 -9.17 -1.40 3.58
C PRO A 424 -9.83 -0.82 2.32
N MET A 425 -9.17 0.17 1.73
CA MET A 425 -9.70 0.94 0.60
C MET A 425 -8.59 1.52 -0.28
N GLU A 426 -8.92 1.86 -1.52
CA GLU A 426 -8.07 2.58 -2.47
C GLU A 426 -8.66 3.94 -2.79
N ILE A 427 -7.78 4.92 -3.02
CA ILE A 427 -8.17 6.31 -3.22
C ILE A 427 -7.42 6.88 -4.40
N ALA A 428 -8.08 6.99 -5.54
CA ALA A 428 -7.53 7.55 -6.77
C ALA A 428 -8.20 8.91 -7.06
N THR A 429 -7.92 9.94 -6.27
CA THR A 429 -8.62 11.24 -6.38
C THR A 429 -8.04 12.15 -7.47
N GLY A 430 -6.72 12.11 -7.67
CA GLY A 430 -6.03 12.96 -8.63
C GLY A 430 -5.98 14.46 -8.29
N ASP A 431 -6.22 14.83 -7.02
CA ASP A 431 -6.29 16.22 -6.53
C ASP A 431 -4.93 16.85 -6.20
N GLY A 432 -3.85 16.11 -6.41
CA GLY A 432 -2.48 16.51 -6.15
C GLY A 432 -1.68 16.77 -7.43
N VAL A 433 -0.54 16.09 -7.54
CA VAL A 433 0.42 16.29 -8.63
C VAL A 433 -0.06 15.66 -9.92
N ARG A 434 0.21 16.33 -11.03
CA ARG A 434 0.02 15.85 -12.39
C ARG A 434 1.38 15.69 -13.07
N ILE A 435 1.60 14.56 -13.74
CA ILE A 435 2.83 14.25 -14.49
C ILE A 435 2.47 13.89 -15.93
N GLY A 436 3.11 14.53 -16.91
CA GLY A 436 2.95 14.32 -18.35
C GLY A 436 2.60 15.61 -19.10
N VAL A 437 2.23 15.47 -20.37
CA VAL A 437 1.97 16.58 -21.32
C VAL A 437 0.96 17.58 -20.77
N ASP A 438 1.24 18.88 -20.86
CA ASP A 438 0.34 19.96 -20.40
C ASP A 438 -0.99 20.01 -21.19
N GLY A 439 -2.02 20.63 -20.60
CA GLY A 439 -3.36 20.74 -21.18
C GLY A 439 -4.30 21.57 -20.32
N ASP A 440 -5.59 21.55 -20.63
CA ASP A 440 -6.61 22.27 -19.85
C ASP A 440 -6.89 21.57 -18.51
N HIS A 441 -6.17 22.00 -17.48
CA HIS A 441 -6.27 21.41 -16.15
C HIS A 441 -7.52 21.81 -15.36
N GLU A 442 -8.17 22.92 -15.71
CA GLU A 442 -9.32 23.46 -14.96
C GLU A 442 -10.57 22.62 -15.16
N HIS A 443 -10.67 21.97 -16.33
CA HIS A 443 -11.83 21.17 -16.72
C HIS A 443 -11.57 19.66 -16.63
N GLU A 444 -10.38 19.23 -16.22
CA GLU A 444 -10.12 17.82 -15.89
C GLU A 444 -10.87 17.45 -14.58
N GLU A 445 -11.61 16.34 -14.60
CA GLU A 445 -12.32 15.88 -13.42
C GLU A 445 -11.35 15.42 -12.33
N VAL A 446 -11.59 15.90 -11.10
CA VAL A 446 -10.81 15.52 -9.93
C VAL A 446 -11.75 15.00 -8.86
N GLY A 447 -11.40 13.86 -8.28
CA GLY A 447 -12.11 13.30 -7.14
C GLY A 447 -11.99 14.23 -5.94
N LYS A 448 -13.11 14.56 -5.31
CA LYS A 448 -13.05 15.25 -4.02
C LYS A 448 -12.62 14.23 -2.98
N SER A 449 -11.35 14.33 -2.60
CA SER A 449 -10.81 13.82 -1.35
C SER A 449 -11.79 14.10 -0.21
N THR A 450 -12.58 13.08 0.15
CA THR A 450 -13.49 13.17 1.28
C THR A 450 -12.68 13.31 2.57
N SER A 451 -13.38 13.54 3.66
CA SER A 451 -12.94 13.74 5.04
C SER A 451 -11.62 13.07 5.44
N TYR A 452 -11.32 11.86 4.94
CA TYR A 452 -10.09 11.11 5.21
C TYR A 452 -8.80 11.87 4.87
N LEU A 453 -8.62 12.21 3.59
CA LEU A 453 -7.37 12.82 3.12
C LEU A 453 -7.17 14.21 3.72
N LYS A 454 -8.27 14.96 3.92
CA LYS A 454 -8.24 16.29 4.53
C LYS A 454 -7.93 16.28 6.03
N ARG A 455 -8.22 15.20 6.75
CA ARG A 455 -8.11 15.16 8.22
C ARG A 455 -6.95 14.29 8.73
N VAL A 456 -6.69 13.16 8.08
CA VAL A 456 -5.72 12.16 8.56
C VAL A 456 -4.40 12.26 7.80
N MET A 457 -4.44 12.64 6.51
CA MET A 457 -3.27 12.65 5.63
C MET A 457 -2.76 14.05 5.25
N SER A 458 -3.43 15.13 5.68
CA SER A 458 -3.04 16.52 5.34
C SER A 458 -1.67 16.91 5.87
N ASP A 459 -1.28 16.35 7.01
CA ASP A 459 -0.05 16.70 7.73
C ASP A 459 1.11 15.76 7.36
N ARG A 460 0.86 14.85 6.41
CA ARG A 460 1.84 13.89 5.92
C ARG A 460 2.92 14.66 5.14
N GLN A 461 4.17 14.53 5.55
CA GLN A 461 5.29 15.06 4.78
C GLN A 461 5.33 14.37 3.40
N VAL A 462 5.40 15.18 2.34
CA VAL A 462 5.46 14.76 0.93
C VAL A 462 6.59 15.49 0.23
N THR A 463 7.20 14.82 -0.75
CA THR A 463 8.26 15.41 -1.60
C THR A 463 7.80 15.33 -3.04
N HIS A 464 7.43 16.47 -3.62
CA HIS A 464 6.97 16.53 -5.00
C HIS A 464 8.16 16.56 -5.98
N PRO A 465 8.05 15.91 -7.15
CA PRO A 465 9.07 16.01 -8.17
C PRO A 465 9.16 17.45 -8.68
N PRO A 466 10.38 17.98 -8.93
CA PRO A 466 10.55 19.36 -9.39
C PRO A 466 10.08 19.55 -10.84
N SER A 467 10.22 18.52 -11.68
CA SER A 467 9.65 18.48 -13.03
C SER A 467 8.37 17.66 -13.05
N ARG A 468 7.41 18.10 -13.87
CA ARG A 468 6.16 17.40 -14.17
C ARG A 468 6.18 16.72 -15.53
N GLU A 469 7.27 16.83 -16.27
CA GLU A 469 7.41 16.20 -17.59
C GLU A 469 7.99 14.80 -17.46
N TRP A 470 7.60 13.92 -18.38
CA TRP A 470 8.16 12.58 -18.43
C TRP A 470 9.56 12.55 -19.04
N LYS A 471 10.44 11.74 -18.43
CA LYS A 471 11.58 11.16 -19.10
C LYS A 471 11.24 9.76 -19.60
N GLN A 472 11.22 9.59 -20.91
CA GLN A 472 11.02 8.30 -21.55
C GLN A 472 12.31 7.46 -21.58
N ILE A 473 12.22 6.21 -21.14
CA ILE A 473 13.25 5.18 -21.33
C ILE A 473 12.65 3.98 -22.06
N LEU A 474 13.23 3.55 -23.18
CA LEU A 474 12.81 2.32 -23.84
C LEU A 474 13.38 1.10 -23.11
N LEU A 475 12.52 0.12 -22.82
CA LEU A 475 12.96 -1.19 -22.34
C LEU A 475 13.58 -1.98 -23.48
N SER A 476 14.84 -2.36 -23.31
CA SER A 476 15.59 -3.21 -24.22
C SER A 476 16.51 -4.14 -23.45
N ASP A 477 17.03 -5.16 -24.12
CA ASP A 477 17.98 -6.13 -23.54
C ASP A 477 19.33 -5.49 -23.16
N GLU A 478 19.60 -4.25 -23.59
CA GLU A 478 20.78 -3.50 -23.15
C GLU A 478 20.69 -3.09 -21.67
N ILE A 479 19.48 -2.97 -21.15
CA ILE A 479 19.22 -2.63 -19.75
C ILE A 479 19.34 -3.88 -18.89
N LYS A 480 20.56 -4.15 -18.41
CA LYS A 480 20.91 -5.37 -17.67
C LYS A 480 20.00 -5.71 -16.49
N TRP A 481 19.46 -4.72 -15.77
CA TRP A 481 18.62 -5.00 -14.60
C TRP A 481 17.22 -5.50 -14.99
N VAL A 482 16.77 -5.35 -16.24
CA VAL A 482 15.50 -5.90 -16.74
C VAL A 482 15.50 -7.43 -16.68
N GLU A 483 16.67 -8.05 -16.79
CA GLU A 483 16.86 -9.50 -16.68
C GLU A 483 16.74 -10.03 -15.25
N TYR A 484 16.64 -9.17 -14.25
CA TYR A 484 16.54 -9.58 -12.86
C TYR A 484 15.20 -10.28 -12.57
N LYS A 485 15.29 -11.56 -12.17
CA LYS A 485 14.13 -12.43 -11.93
C LYS A 485 13.59 -12.36 -10.51
N GLY A 486 14.39 -11.88 -9.55
CA GLY A 486 14.03 -11.81 -8.13
C GLY A 486 13.00 -10.73 -7.80
N LEU A 487 12.81 -10.54 -6.48
CA LEU A 487 11.86 -9.57 -5.93
C LEU A 487 12.49 -8.19 -5.77
N TRP A 488 11.72 -7.16 -6.10
CA TRP A 488 12.09 -5.76 -5.97
C TRP A 488 11.66 -5.22 -4.61
N GLY A 489 12.15 -5.83 -3.53
CA GLY A 489 11.76 -5.53 -2.16
C GLY A 489 11.78 -6.79 -1.31
N VAL A 490 11.77 -6.63 0.02
CA VAL A 490 11.90 -7.77 0.95
C VAL A 490 10.76 -8.78 0.77
N LYS A 491 11.10 -10.07 0.88
CA LYS A 491 10.13 -11.16 0.89
C LYS A 491 9.34 -11.15 2.21
N SER A 492 8.01 -11.13 2.11
CA SER A 492 7.10 -11.29 3.24
C SER A 492 6.50 -12.70 3.28
N ILE A 493 5.96 -13.08 4.44
CA ILE A 493 5.17 -14.31 4.59
C ILE A 493 3.88 -14.19 3.76
N LEU A 494 3.31 -12.98 3.72
CA LEU A 494 2.19 -12.66 2.85
C LEU A 494 2.72 -12.31 1.45
N LYS A 495 2.23 -13.02 0.45
CA LYS A 495 2.67 -12.87 -0.95
C LYS A 495 2.50 -11.43 -1.43
N ASP A 496 1.36 -10.82 -1.12
CA ASP A 496 1.06 -9.46 -1.60
C ASP A 496 1.93 -8.39 -0.92
N GLU A 497 2.47 -8.66 0.26
CA GLU A 497 3.42 -7.76 0.95
C GLU A 497 4.89 -8.00 0.60
N SER A 498 5.15 -8.98 -0.26
CA SER A 498 6.50 -9.15 -0.79
C SER A 498 6.75 -8.10 -1.87
N GLY A 499 7.99 -7.60 -1.96
CA GLY A 499 8.38 -6.74 -3.07
C GLY A 499 8.01 -7.39 -4.42
N PRO A 500 7.52 -6.62 -5.40
CA PRO A 500 6.94 -7.20 -6.59
C PRO A 500 8.01 -7.80 -7.51
N PRO A 501 7.62 -8.74 -8.37
CA PRO A 501 8.45 -9.09 -9.51
C PRO A 501 8.65 -7.87 -10.44
N GLY A 502 9.87 -7.66 -10.92
CA GLY A 502 10.17 -6.64 -11.93
C GLY A 502 9.65 -6.95 -13.34
N PRO A 503 9.86 -6.07 -14.32
CA PRO A 503 9.21 -6.14 -15.63
C PRO A 503 9.65 -7.31 -16.53
N LYS A 504 10.56 -8.20 -16.09
CA LYS A 504 10.97 -9.38 -16.86
C LYS A 504 9.75 -10.19 -17.30
N TRP A 505 9.63 -10.34 -18.61
CA TRP A 505 8.46 -10.92 -19.27
C TRP A 505 8.48 -12.44 -19.24
N ASP A 506 9.61 -13.08 -19.56
CA ASP A 506 9.78 -14.53 -19.44
C ASP A 506 10.34 -14.89 -18.05
N ARG A 507 9.52 -15.53 -17.22
CA ARG A 507 9.87 -15.93 -15.86
C ARG A 507 9.73 -17.44 -15.71
N PRO A 508 10.71 -18.13 -15.10
CA PRO A 508 10.63 -19.57 -14.89
C PRO A 508 9.49 -19.87 -13.91
N ASP A 509 8.43 -20.48 -14.43
CA ASP A 509 7.26 -20.85 -13.64
C ASP A 509 7.60 -22.07 -12.74
N GLN A 510 7.06 -22.09 -11.53
CA GLN A 510 7.07 -23.19 -10.55
C GLN A 510 8.26 -23.34 -9.58
N PHE A 511 9.53 -23.17 -9.97
CA PHE A 511 10.64 -23.51 -9.05
C PHE A 511 10.88 -22.50 -7.90
N PHE A 512 10.53 -21.23 -8.08
CA PHE A 512 10.99 -20.14 -7.19
C PHE A 512 9.85 -19.35 -6.51
N SER A 513 8.60 -19.79 -6.63
CA SER A 513 7.40 -19.12 -6.09
C SER A 513 7.20 -17.67 -6.57
N ILE A 514 7.79 -17.30 -7.71
CA ILE A 514 7.60 -16.01 -8.37
C ILE A 514 6.76 -16.24 -9.62
N HIS A 515 5.51 -15.80 -9.60
CA HIS A 515 4.59 -16.04 -10.70
C HIS A 515 4.78 -15.01 -11.83
N PRO A 516 4.69 -15.44 -13.10
CA PRO A 516 4.67 -14.52 -14.23
C PRO A 516 3.45 -13.60 -14.15
N ARG A 517 3.62 -12.34 -14.58
CA ARG A 517 2.51 -11.39 -14.73
C ARG A 517 2.01 -11.50 -16.17
N VAL A 518 0.91 -12.23 -16.37
CA VAL A 518 0.30 -12.47 -17.70
C VAL A 518 0.13 -11.17 -18.50
N ARG A 519 -0.32 -10.09 -17.84
CA ARG A 519 -0.47 -8.76 -18.44
C ARG A 519 0.80 -8.16 -19.08
N TRP A 520 1.99 -8.59 -18.66
CA TRP A 520 3.28 -8.08 -19.15
C TRP A 520 3.84 -8.97 -20.27
N GLU A 521 3.73 -10.28 -20.06
CA GLU A 521 4.29 -11.30 -20.96
C GLU A 521 3.37 -11.61 -22.15
N ARG A 522 2.07 -11.77 -21.89
CA ARG A 522 1.04 -12.18 -22.86
C ARG A 522 -0.09 -11.14 -22.86
N PRO A 523 0.19 -9.89 -23.27
CA PRO A 523 -0.76 -8.78 -23.13
C PRO A 523 -2.04 -8.97 -23.94
N LEU A 524 -1.97 -9.57 -25.14
CA LEU A 524 -3.18 -9.80 -25.95
C LEU A 524 -4.10 -10.86 -25.34
N GLU A 525 -3.56 -11.91 -24.73
CA GLU A 525 -4.36 -12.90 -24.02
C GLU A 525 -5.03 -12.33 -22.78
N TRP A 526 -4.31 -11.48 -22.07
CA TRP A 526 -4.85 -10.77 -20.94
C TRP A 526 -6.00 -9.83 -21.34
N LEU A 527 -5.88 -9.12 -22.48
CA LEU A 527 -6.97 -8.33 -23.03
C LEU A 527 -8.21 -9.21 -23.29
N LYS A 528 -8.04 -10.37 -23.94
CA LYS A 528 -9.14 -11.32 -24.19
C LYS A 528 -9.80 -11.80 -22.88
N GLU A 529 -9.01 -12.06 -21.84
CA GLU A 529 -9.53 -12.45 -20.53
C GLU A 529 -10.39 -11.33 -19.92
N LEU A 530 -9.94 -10.09 -19.96
CA LEU A 530 -10.69 -8.94 -19.45
C LEU A 530 -11.97 -8.68 -20.26
N GLU A 531 -11.93 -8.85 -21.58
CA GLU A 531 -13.12 -8.74 -22.44
C GLU A 531 -14.18 -9.80 -22.09
N SER A 532 -13.75 -11.02 -21.73
CA SER A 532 -14.69 -12.10 -21.36
C SER A 532 -15.38 -11.90 -20.01
N LYS A 533 -14.84 -11.03 -19.14
CA LYS A 533 -15.37 -10.72 -17.81
C LYS A 533 -16.38 -9.57 -17.83
N ARG A 534 -16.49 -8.84 -18.94
CA ARG A 534 -17.39 -7.70 -19.13
C ARG A 534 -18.72 -8.16 -19.72
#